data_AF-A0A081DCC4-F1
#
_entry.id   AF-A0A081DCC4-F1
#
_cell.length_a   1.000
_cell.length_b   1.000
_cell.length_c   1.000
_cell.angle_alpha   90.00
_cell.angle_beta   90.00
_cell.angle_gamma   90.00
#
_symmetry.space_group_name_H-M   'P 1'
#
loop_
_entity.id
_entity.type
_entity.pdbx_description
1 polymer ?
#
loop_
_entity_poly.entity_id
_entity_poly.type
_entity_poly.pdbx_seq_one_letter_code
_entity_poly.pdbx_strand_id
1 'polypeptide(L)'
;MMKKLKYLLIGLVAVAVSCENAYDFDRDFIIEADGAITNLDDAERLLVGSYEVVPSASPIQFNAYAGDNLKLGNGNRGQGIQEHTWQLDSTDGLPGTLWNSAYNVIDQVNRLIVDIERVALPSEDDRKNQLLAEPMLFVVGCTLNYLEHLRLSMITQVHHLL
;
A
#
# COMPACT_ATOMS: atom_id res chain seq x y z
N MET A 1 -32.82 -21.15 53.76
CA MET A 1 -31.46 -20.76 53.32
C MET A 1 -31.02 -21.44 52.02
N MET A 2 -31.26 -22.74 51.83
CA MET A 2 -30.87 -23.51 50.61
C MET A 2 -31.47 -23.02 49.28
N LYS A 3 -32.68 -22.42 49.28
CA LYS A 3 -33.32 -21.91 48.06
C LYS A 3 -32.56 -20.72 47.45
N LYS A 4 -32.08 -19.78 48.29
CA LYS A 4 -31.29 -18.62 47.84
C LYS A 4 -29.92 -19.03 47.30
N LEU A 5 -29.33 -20.07 47.88
CA LEU A 5 -28.07 -20.65 47.40
C LEU A 5 -28.22 -21.33 46.03
N LYS A 6 -29.36 -21.99 45.76
CA LYS A 6 -29.68 -22.56 44.44
C LYS A 6 -29.79 -21.48 43.36
N TYR A 7 -30.47 -20.37 43.63
CA TYR A 7 -30.57 -19.26 42.66
C TYR A 7 -29.22 -18.59 42.39
N LEU A 8 -28.35 -18.50 43.41
CA LEU A 8 -27.00 -17.96 43.26
C LEU A 8 -26.08 -18.89 42.45
N LEU A 9 -26.19 -20.20 42.64
CA LEU A 9 -25.48 -21.21 41.84
C LEU A 9 -25.93 -21.23 40.37
N ILE A 10 -27.24 -21.09 40.11
CA ILE A 10 -27.77 -21.02 38.74
C ILE A 10 -27.30 -19.74 38.04
N GLY A 11 -27.26 -18.61 38.75
CA GLY A 11 -26.70 -17.35 38.23
C GLY A 11 -25.20 -17.46 37.92
N LEU A 12 -24.42 -18.15 38.75
CA LEU A 12 -22.98 -18.34 38.54
C LEU A 12 -22.69 -19.21 37.30
N VAL A 13 -23.48 -20.27 37.07
CA VAL A 13 -23.33 -21.13 35.89
C VAL A 13 -23.71 -20.38 34.60
N ALA A 14 -24.67 -19.45 34.65
CA ALA A 14 -25.05 -18.64 33.50
C ALA A 14 -23.97 -17.65 33.04
N VAL A 15 -23.03 -17.25 33.93
CA VAL A 15 -21.89 -16.40 33.58
C VAL A 15 -20.67 -17.22 33.12
N ALA A 16 -20.64 -18.52 33.43
CA ALA A 16 -19.56 -19.43 33.03
C ALA A 16 -19.72 -20.02 31.62
N VAL A 17 -20.90 -19.86 30.99
CA VAL A 17 -21.10 -20.17 29.56
C VAL A 17 -20.59 -18.98 28.75
N SER A 18 -19.31 -19.03 28.42
CA SER A 18 -18.65 -18.06 27.55
C SER A 18 -19.37 -17.99 26.19
N CYS A 19 -19.80 -16.80 25.77
CA CYS A 19 -20.27 -16.56 24.41
C CYS A 19 -19.09 -16.51 23.43
N GLU A 20 -18.37 -17.63 23.28
CA GLU A 20 -17.18 -17.73 22.39
C GLU A 20 -17.53 -17.28 20.96
N ASN A 21 -18.70 -17.69 20.47
CA ASN A 21 -19.26 -17.33 19.16
C ASN A 21 -19.62 -15.83 18.99
N ALA A 22 -19.57 -15.01 20.05
CA ALA A 22 -19.87 -13.57 19.95
C ALA A 22 -18.61 -12.71 19.78
N TYR A 23 -17.42 -13.25 20.04
CA TYR A 23 -16.15 -12.55 19.82
C TYR A 23 -15.25 -13.27 18.80
N ASP A 24 -15.29 -14.60 18.76
CA ASP A 24 -14.56 -15.40 17.77
C ASP A 24 -15.41 -15.54 16.50
N PHE A 25 -15.39 -14.49 15.69
CA PHE A 25 -16.08 -14.46 14.40
C PHE A 25 -15.08 -14.79 13.31
N ASP A 26 -15.27 -15.93 12.65
CA ASP A 26 -14.51 -16.29 11.45
C ASP A 26 -14.76 -15.24 10.35
N ARG A 27 -13.72 -14.49 10.00
CA ARG A 27 -13.77 -13.50 8.93
C ARG A 27 -13.45 -14.17 7.62
N ASP A 28 -14.40 -14.93 7.08
CA ASP A 28 -14.26 -15.67 5.81
C ASP A 28 -13.85 -14.79 4.61
N PHE A 29 -14.01 -13.46 4.72
CA PHE A 29 -13.67 -12.49 3.68
C PHE A 29 -12.31 -11.82 3.86
N ILE A 30 -11.61 -12.06 4.98
CA ILE A 30 -10.31 -11.46 5.28
C ILE A 30 -9.26 -12.56 5.30
N ILE A 31 -8.31 -12.46 4.39
CA ILE A 31 -7.14 -13.34 4.37
C ILE A 31 -6.12 -12.75 5.33
N GLU A 32 -5.87 -13.45 6.43
CA GLU A 32 -4.85 -13.08 7.41
C GLU A 32 -3.43 -13.28 6.82
N ALA A 33 -2.48 -12.44 7.22
CA ALA A 33 -1.16 -12.36 6.59
C ALA A 33 -0.38 -13.69 6.60
N ASP A 34 -0.47 -14.47 7.69
CA ASP A 34 0.24 -15.75 7.84
C ASP A 34 -0.26 -16.86 6.89
N GLY A 35 -1.38 -16.65 6.19
CA GLY A 35 -1.95 -17.59 5.22
C GLY A 35 -2.18 -16.99 3.84
N ALA A 36 -1.69 -15.78 3.58
CA ALA A 36 -2.00 -15.04 2.35
C ALA A 36 -1.29 -15.59 1.11
N ILE A 37 -0.05 -16.07 1.26
CA ILE A 37 0.74 -16.65 0.18
C ILE A 37 1.08 -18.09 0.54
N THR A 38 0.37 -19.03 -0.08
CA THR A 38 0.57 -20.48 0.18
C THR A 38 1.23 -21.19 -0.99
N ASN A 39 1.14 -20.61 -2.19
CA ASN A 39 1.64 -21.15 -3.44
C ASN A 39 2.10 -20.01 -4.38
N LEU A 40 2.69 -20.37 -5.52
CA LEU A 40 3.19 -19.39 -6.49
C LEU A 40 2.08 -18.57 -7.16
N ASP A 41 0.87 -19.11 -7.30
CA ASP A 41 -0.23 -18.40 -7.94
C ASP A 41 -0.78 -17.29 -7.03
N ASP A 42 -0.74 -17.49 -5.70
CA ASP A 42 -1.04 -16.44 -4.71
C ASP A 42 0.00 -15.30 -4.78
N ALA A 43 1.27 -15.66 -4.92
CA ALA A 43 2.38 -14.71 -5.09
C ALA A 43 2.21 -13.88 -6.38
N GLU A 44 1.84 -14.52 -7.49
CA GLU A 44 1.57 -13.86 -8.76
C GLU A 44 0.36 -12.91 -8.66
N ARG A 45 -0.71 -13.31 -7.98
CA ARG A 45 -1.88 -12.44 -7.73
C ARG A 45 -1.52 -11.21 -6.91
N LEU A 46 -0.71 -11.36 -5.86
CA LEU A 46 -0.23 -10.23 -5.08
C LEU A 46 0.64 -9.29 -5.92
N LEU A 47 1.52 -9.83 -6.76
CA LEU A 47 2.33 -9.05 -7.69
C LEU A 47 1.46 -8.24 -8.66
N VAL A 48 0.47 -8.87 -9.29
CA VAL A 48 -0.45 -8.19 -10.20
C VAL A 48 -1.25 -7.11 -9.48
N GLY A 49 -1.74 -7.39 -8.27
CA GLY A 49 -2.43 -6.39 -7.44
C GLY A 49 -1.53 -5.21 -7.08
N SER A 50 -0.23 -5.46 -6.86
CA SER A 50 0.73 -4.38 -6.58
C SER A 50 0.90 -3.42 -7.76
N TYR A 51 0.72 -3.87 -9.00
CA TYR A 51 0.75 -2.99 -10.19
C TYR A 51 -0.46 -2.04 -10.27
N GLU A 52 -1.64 -2.46 -9.79
CA GLU A 52 -2.85 -1.63 -9.80
C GLU A 52 -2.78 -0.46 -8.80
N VAL A 53 -1.88 -0.54 -7.82
CA VAL A 53 -1.71 0.48 -6.77
C VAL A 53 -1.11 1.77 -7.33
N VAL A 54 -0.39 1.70 -8.45
CA VAL A 54 0.14 2.89 -9.11
C VAL A 54 -0.95 3.54 -9.97
N PRO A 55 -1.42 4.75 -9.62
CA PRO A 55 -2.40 5.45 -10.44
C PRO A 55 -1.78 5.78 -11.80
N SER A 56 -2.41 5.33 -12.88
CA SER A 56 -1.88 5.51 -14.25
C SER A 56 -1.81 6.97 -14.70
N ALA A 57 -2.68 7.84 -14.18
CA ALA A 57 -2.77 9.24 -14.60
C ALA A 57 -1.82 10.17 -13.84
N SER A 58 -1.58 9.93 -12.54
CA SER A 58 -0.86 10.89 -11.68
C SER A 58 0.59 11.15 -12.11
N PRO A 59 1.41 10.13 -12.48
CA PRO A 59 2.78 10.36 -12.94
C PRO A 59 2.84 11.16 -14.24
N ILE A 60 1.89 10.89 -15.14
CA ILE A 60 1.77 11.59 -16.43
C ILE A 60 1.36 13.05 -16.19
N GLN A 61 0.36 13.28 -15.33
CA GLN A 61 -0.10 14.62 -14.97
C GLN A 61 0.99 15.45 -14.32
N PHE A 62 1.72 14.87 -13.36
CA PHE A 62 2.79 15.58 -12.66
C PHE A 62 3.90 15.99 -13.63
N ASN A 63 4.35 15.07 -14.51
CA ASN A 63 5.32 15.41 -15.55
C ASN A 63 4.81 16.48 -16.52
N ALA A 64 3.55 16.39 -16.91
CA ALA A 64 2.96 17.34 -17.86
C ALA A 64 2.79 18.74 -17.25
N TYR A 65 2.42 18.84 -15.98
CA TYR A 65 2.24 20.11 -15.28
C TYR A 65 3.57 20.74 -14.87
N ALA A 66 4.51 19.96 -14.33
CA ALA A 66 5.82 20.44 -13.94
C ALA A 66 6.71 20.79 -15.15
N GLY A 67 6.47 20.15 -16.30
CA GLY A 67 7.19 20.41 -17.55
C GLY A 67 6.75 21.70 -18.26
N ASP A 68 7.57 22.16 -19.20
CA ASP A 68 7.34 23.36 -20.01
C ASP A 68 6.45 23.14 -21.24
N ASN A 69 5.89 21.93 -21.38
CA ASN A 69 5.09 21.52 -22.54
C ASN A 69 3.64 22.05 -22.51
N LEU A 70 3.17 22.54 -21.36
CA LEU A 70 1.80 23.00 -21.15
C LEU A 70 1.74 24.43 -20.64
N LYS A 71 0.62 25.11 -20.93
CA LYS A 71 0.29 26.42 -20.38
C LYS A 71 -1.07 26.36 -19.68
N LEU A 72 -1.20 27.07 -18.56
CA LEU A 72 -2.47 27.28 -17.90
C LEU A 72 -3.47 28.00 -18.83
N GLY A 73 -4.60 27.34 -19.09
CA GLY A 73 -5.68 27.93 -19.87
C GLY A 73 -6.42 29.03 -19.12
N ASN A 74 -6.98 29.99 -19.85
CA ASN A 74 -7.73 31.13 -19.28
C ASN A 74 -8.94 30.72 -18.43
N GLY A 75 -9.47 29.51 -18.65
CA GLY A 75 -10.59 28.95 -17.88
C GLY A 75 -10.19 28.02 -16.74
N ASN A 76 -8.89 27.91 -16.40
CA ASN A 76 -8.46 27.02 -15.34
C ASN A 76 -9.03 27.47 -13.98
N ARG A 77 -9.60 26.53 -13.23
CA ARG A 77 -10.28 26.80 -11.95
C ARG A 77 -9.46 26.42 -10.72
N GLY A 78 -8.16 26.19 -10.87
CA GLY A 78 -7.27 25.85 -9.75
C GLY A 78 -6.57 24.49 -9.87
N GLN A 79 -6.86 23.68 -10.88
CA GLN A 79 -6.21 22.37 -11.04
C GLN A 79 -4.79 22.55 -11.60
N GLY A 80 -3.83 21.82 -11.04
CA GLY A 80 -2.46 21.76 -11.55
C GLY A 80 -1.66 23.06 -11.41
N ILE A 81 -2.15 24.06 -10.67
CA ILE A 81 -1.49 25.37 -10.58
C ILE A 81 -0.20 25.25 -9.76
N GLN A 82 -0.24 24.51 -8.66
CA GLN A 82 0.90 24.35 -7.76
C GLN A 82 2.05 23.65 -8.48
N GLU A 83 1.75 22.59 -9.24
CA GLU A 83 2.72 21.85 -10.04
C GLU A 83 3.23 22.66 -11.22
N HIS A 84 2.37 23.43 -11.89
CA HIS A 84 2.76 24.30 -13.02
C HIS A 84 3.64 25.47 -12.59
N THR A 85 3.39 26.01 -11.40
CA THR A 85 4.13 27.16 -10.86
C THR A 85 5.26 26.77 -9.90
N TRP A 86 5.46 25.47 -9.68
CA TRP A 86 6.43 24.93 -8.73
C TRP A 86 6.23 25.40 -7.28
N GLN A 87 5.02 25.79 -6.92
CA GLN A 87 4.63 26.20 -5.57
C GLN A 87 4.10 25.00 -4.78
N LEU A 88 4.99 24.04 -4.52
CA LEU A 88 4.65 22.79 -3.85
C LEU A 88 4.85 22.85 -2.33
N ASP A 89 3.88 22.33 -1.58
CA ASP A 89 3.97 22.11 -0.14
C ASP A 89 3.53 20.67 0.25
N SER A 90 3.65 20.35 1.54
CA SER A 90 3.35 19.00 2.07
C SER A 90 1.86 18.62 2.05
N THR A 91 0.97 19.57 1.72
CA THR A 91 -0.48 19.39 1.65
C THR A 91 -0.98 19.15 0.23
N ASP A 92 -0.11 19.29 -0.78
CA ASP A 92 -0.50 19.10 -2.17
C ASP A 92 -0.86 17.64 -2.50
N GLY A 93 -2.03 17.50 -3.11
CA GLY A 93 -2.66 16.19 -3.34
C GLY A 93 -1.94 15.33 -4.38
N LEU A 94 -1.44 15.92 -5.47
CA LEU A 94 -0.82 15.14 -6.56
C LEU A 94 0.55 14.58 -6.14
N PRO A 95 1.48 15.37 -5.56
CA PRO A 95 2.71 14.82 -4.97
C PRO A 95 2.42 13.82 -3.85
N GLY A 96 1.45 14.11 -2.99
CA GLY A 96 1.03 13.20 -1.92
C GLY A 96 0.51 11.86 -2.46
N THR A 97 -0.25 11.87 -3.54
CA THR A 97 -0.74 10.65 -4.21
C THR A 97 0.41 9.83 -4.78
N LEU A 98 1.36 10.48 -5.47
CA LEU A 98 2.55 9.82 -6.00
C LEU A 98 3.39 9.19 -4.89
N TRP A 99 3.62 9.94 -3.81
CA TRP A 99 4.31 9.44 -2.62
C TRP A 99 3.66 8.19 -2.05
N ASN A 100 2.37 8.27 -1.72
CA ASN A 100 1.68 7.18 -1.06
C ASN A 100 1.59 5.95 -1.97
N SER A 101 1.35 6.12 -3.27
CA SER A 101 1.31 5.01 -4.22
C SER A 101 2.65 4.28 -4.32
N ALA A 102 3.77 5.02 -4.40
CA ALA A 102 5.10 4.43 -4.44
C ALA A 102 5.42 3.63 -3.16
N TYR A 103 5.11 4.18 -1.98
CA TYR A 103 5.37 3.48 -0.72
C TYR A 103 4.45 2.27 -0.51
N ASN A 104 3.19 2.35 -0.96
CA ASN A 104 2.27 1.20 -0.90
C ASN A 104 2.72 0.04 -1.80
N VAL A 105 3.28 0.35 -2.97
CA VAL A 105 3.93 -0.64 -3.84
C VAL A 105 5.13 -1.27 -3.13
N ILE A 106 6.03 -0.43 -2.60
CA ILE A 106 7.24 -0.89 -1.93
C ILE A 106 6.90 -1.81 -0.75
N ASP A 107 5.92 -1.46 0.07
CA ASP A 107 5.47 -2.29 1.20
C ASP A 107 4.93 -3.65 0.71
N GLN A 108 4.02 -3.66 -0.26
CA GLN A 108 3.43 -4.91 -0.79
C GLN A 108 4.48 -5.82 -1.42
N VAL A 109 5.40 -5.26 -2.20
CA VAL A 109 6.46 -6.03 -2.84
C VAL A 109 7.47 -6.57 -1.81
N ASN A 110 7.83 -5.79 -0.80
CA ASN A 110 8.71 -6.28 0.26
C ASN A 110 8.08 -7.45 1.03
N ARG A 111 6.78 -7.40 1.29
CA ARG A 111 6.03 -8.52 1.89
C ARG A 111 6.06 -9.75 0.98
N LEU A 112 5.78 -9.57 -0.31
CA LEU A 112 5.85 -10.63 -1.31
C LEU A 112 7.22 -11.34 -1.31
N ILE A 113 8.32 -10.58 -1.29
CA ILE A 113 9.68 -11.14 -1.27
C ILE A 113 9.91 -11.98 -0.01
N VAL A 114 9.45 -11.52 1.15
CA VAL A 114 9.61 -12.27 2.41
C VAL A 114 8.74 -13.53 2.44
N ASP A 115 7.52 -13.44 1.93
CA ASP A 115 6.54 -14.53 2.02
C ASP A 115 6.78 -15.62 0.98
N ILE A 116 7.25 -15.27 -0.23
CA ILE A 116 7.59 -16.27 -1.26
C ILE A 116 8.80 -17.14 -0.86
N GLU A 117 9.69 -16.63 0.00
CA GLU A 117 10.77 -17.44 0.59
C GLU A 117 10.23 -18.57 1.47
N ARG A 118 9.08 -18.36 2.13
CA ARG A 118 8.43 -19.32 3.03
C ARG A 118 7.68 -20.43 2.30
N VAL A 119 7.33 -20.21 1.03
CA VAL A 119 6.67 -21.22 0.19
C VAL A 119 7.64 -22.35 -0.12
N ALA A 120 7.34 -23.54 0.41
CA ALA A 120 8.11 -24.75 0.19
C ALA A 120 7.89 -25.27 -1.24
N LEU A 121 8.90 -25.10 -2.09
CA LEU A 121 8.90 -25.58 -3.47
C LEU A 121 10.03 -26.59 -3.68
N PRO A 122 9.92 -27.49 -4.67
CA PRO A 122 11.07 -28.23 -5.16
C PRO A 122 12.20 -27.26 -5.54
N SER A 123 13.44 -27.61 -5.21
CA SER A 123 14.61 -26.77 -5.52
C SER A 123 14.70 -26.55 -7.04
N GLU A 124 14.82 -25.29 -7.46
CA GLU A 124 14.82 -24.83 -8.86
C GLU A 124 13.44 -24.81 -9.54
N ASP A 125 12.55 -23.93 -9.06
CA ASP A 125 11.41 -23.48 -9.86
C ASP A 125 11.74 -22.13 -10.49
N ASP A 126 11.92 -22.10 -11.82
CA ASP A 126 12.18 -20.89 -12.60
C ASP A 126 11.11 -19.81 -12.36
N ARG A 127 9.87 -20.22 -12.09
CA ARG A 127 8.77 -19.27 -11.78
C ARG A 127 9.03 -18.53 -10.48
N LYS A 128 9.60 -19.19 -9.46
CA LYS A 128 9.95 -18.52 -8.19
C LYS A 128 11.01 -17.45 -8.42
N ASN A 129 12.02 -17.73 -9.25
CA ASN A 129 13.06 -16.78 -9.58
C ASN A 129 12.50 -15.58 -10.36
N GLN A 130 11.59 -15.82 -11.30
CA GLN A 130 10.91 -14.75 -12.03
C GLN A 130 10.07 -13.87 -11.09
N LEU A 131 9.28 -14.49 -10.21
CA LEU A 131 8.45 -13.82 -9.21
C LEU A 131 9.25 -13.08 -8.13
N LEU A 132 10.55 -13.34 -7.99
CA LEU A 132 11.45 -12.55 -7.15
C LEU A 132 12.10 -11.39 -7.94
N ALA A 133 12.45 -11.62 -9.20
CA ALA A 133 13.17 -10.65 -10.02
C ALA A 133 12.30 -9.47 -10.49
N GLU A 134 11.09 -9.75 -10.99
CA GLU A 134 10.14 -8.73 -11.47
C GLU A 134 9.78 -7.69 -10.40
N PRO A 135 9.33 -8.08 -9.19
CA PRO A 135 9.05 -7.13 -8.13
C PRO A 135 10.26 -6.28 -7.73
N MET A 136 11.46 -6.88 -7.70
CA MET A 136 12.66 -6.15 -7.33
C MET A 136 13.00 -5.05 -8.36
N LEU A 137 12.82 -5.34 -9.65
CA LEU A 137 12.94 -4.32 -10.70
C LEU A 137 11.92 -3.20 -10.52
N PHE A 138 10.67 -3.56 -10.18
CA PHE A 138 9.60 -2.60 -9.95
C PHE A 138 9.88 -1.67 -8.75
N VAL A 139 10.36 -2.21 -7.63
CA VAL A 139 10.79 -1.42 -6.45
C VAL A 139 11.93 -0.47 -6.80
N VAL A 140 12.94 -0.95 -7.54
CA VAL A 140 14.04 -0.10 -7.99
C VAL A 140 13.53 1.04 -8.88
N GLY A 141 12.59 0.76 -9.79
CA GLY A 141 11.95 1.76 -10.63
C GLY A 141 11.19 2.82 -9.82
N CYS A 142 10.35 2.40 -8.87
CA CYS A 142 9.62 3.31 -7.99
C CYS A 142 10.56 4.18 -7.14
N THR A 143 11.61 3.57 -6.58
CA THR A 143 12.60 4.28 -5.76
C THR A 143 13.41 5.28 -6.58
N LEU A 144 13.79 4.94 -7.81
CA LEU A 144 14.52 5.84 -8.70
C LEU A 144 13.65 7.04 -9.11
N ASN A 145 12.42 6.78 -9.54
CA ASN A 145 11.46 7.83 -9.88
C ASN A 145 11.27 8.81 -8.71
N TYR A 146 11.12 8.26 -7.51
CA TYR A 146 11.03 9.04 -6.28
C TYR A 146 12.25 9.91 -6.01
N LEU A 147 13.46 9.37 -6.13
CA LEU A 147 14.70 10.12 -5.94
C LEU A 147 14.85 11.27 -6.95
N GLU A 148 14.40 11.09 -8.18
CA GLU A 148 14.37 12.15 -9.19
C GLU A 148 13.41 13.28 -8.80
N HIS A 149 12.22 12.95 -8.31
CA HIS A 149 11.19 13.94 -7.92
C HIS A 149 11.59 14.70 -6.65
N LEU A 150 12.18 14.02 -5.66
CA LEU A 150 12.72 14.66 -4.46
C LEU A 150 13.87 15.63 -4.79
N ARG A 151 14.79 15.23 -5.68
CA ARG A 151 15.92 16.07 -6.06
C ARG A 151 15.45 17.38 -6.70
N LEU A 152 14.40 17.33 -7.52
CA LEU A 152 13.79 18.51 -8.13
C LEU A 152 13.15 19.44 -7.08
N SER A 153 12.49 18.88 -6.06
CA SER A 153 11.88 19.66 -4.96
C SER A 153 12.90 20.33 -4.02
N MET A 154 14.06 19.70 -3.78
CA MET A 154 15.12 20.28 -2.94
C MET A 154 15.86 21.42 -3.65
N ILE A 155 16.08 21.32 -4.96
CA ILE A 155 16.73 22.38 -5.75
C ILE A 155 15.86 23.65 -5.78
N THR A 156 14.53 23.50 -5.78
CA THR A 156 13.59 24.62 -5.80
C THR A 156 13.48 25.32 -4.44
N GLN A 157 13.50 24.61 -3.31
CA GLN A 157 13.53 25.27 -1.99
C GLN A 157 14.80 26.11 -1.76
N VAL A 158 15.95 25.70 -2.31
CA VAL A 158 17.19 26.48 -2.22
C VAL A 158 17.12 27.77 -3.05
N HIS A 159 16.36 27.79 -4.14
CA HIS A 159 16.20 28.97 -5.00
C HIS A 159 15.24 30.03 -4.42
N HIS A 160 14.38 29.67 -3.45
CA HIS A 160 13.53 30.61 -2.72
C HIS A 160 14.20 31.23 -1.47
N LEU A 161 15.42 30.78 -1.13
CA LEU A 161 16.21 31.26 0.00
C LEU A 161 17.44 32.10 -0.42
N LEU A 162 17.55 32.44 -1.72
CA LEU A 162 18.54 33.36 -2.29
C LEU A 162 17.82 34.50 -3.03
#